data_AF-Q0YQP3-F1
#
_entry.id   AF-Q0YQP3-F1
#
_cell.length_a   1.000
_cell.length_b   1.000
_cell.length_c   1.000
_cell.angle_alpha   90.00
_cell.angle_beta   90.00
_cell.angle_gamma   90.00
#
_symmetry.space_group_name_H-M   'P 1'
#
loop_
_entity.id
_entity.type
_entity.pdbx_description
1 polymer ?
#
loop_
_entity_poly.entity_id
_entity_poly.type
_entity_poly.pdbx_seq_one_letter_code
_entity_poly.pdbx_strand_id
1 'polypeptide(L)'
;MEMDATGISKGNWIFYGDFDRTATYLSDQKKILGFNPFCHSVEHTDIENVYRWHFRVTDPQNNPFDVIFYVEQTDELLVELPDNMECTDPDNLTDEVISRYTVGRKVRWKHYPMPKQADDPENYLFVGKASGMLDMHRQEGNKTRVHFELKIDVRFLLYPAFRIIPKKITRSMINAGMSMIMQTSTNRIFSAISKDFVKIVHL
;
A
#
# COMPACT_ATOMS: atom_id res chain seq x y z
N MET A 1 -16.01 3.51 24.07
CA MET A 1 -16.00 4.70 23.19
C MET A 1 -15.40 4.23 21.88
N GLU A 2 -16.16 4.32 20.79
CA GLU A 2 -15.60 4.06 19.46
C GLU A 2 -14.63 5.16 19.07
N MET A 3 -13.55 4.76 18.40
CA MET A 3 -12.54 5.66 17.85
C MET A 3 -12.17 5.22 16.45
N ASP A 4 -12.16 6.18 15.53
CA ASP A 4 -11.52 6.04 14.24
C ASP A 4 -10.05 6.44 14.36
N ALA A 5 -9.23 5.68 13.66
CA ALA A 5 -7.81 5.67 13.81
C ALA A 5 -7.19 5.64 12.41
N THR A 6 -6.39 6.65 12.08
CA THR A 6 -5.72 6.79 10.77
C THR A 6 -4.22 6.64 10.92
N GLY A 7 -3.64 5.67 10.23
CA GLY A 7 -2.20 5.52 10.09
C GLY A 7 -1.76 5.85 8.66
N ILE A 8 -0.60 6.49 8.53
CA ILE A 8 0.01 6.83 7.24
C ILE A 8 1.46 6.39 7.26
N SER A 9 1.91 5.78 6.17
CA SER A 9 3.34 5.56 5.90
C SER A 9 3.67 6.01 4.48
N LYS A 10 4.87 6.56 4.31
CA LYS A 10 5.36 7.01 3.01
C LYS A 10 6.86 6.86 2.91
N GLY A 11 7.38 6.85 1.70
CA GLY A 11 8.82 6.96 1.48
C GLY A 11 9.19 7.09 0.02
N ASN A 12 10.47 7.36 -0.20
CA ASN A 12 11.05 7.46 -1.52
C ASN A 12 12.33 6.64 -1.56
N TRP A 13 12.50 5.86 -2.62
CA TRP A 13 13.69 5.03 -2.81
C TRP A 13 14.20 5.12 -4.24
N ILE A 14 15.49 4.90 -4.40
CA ILE A 14 16.12 4.61 -5.69
C ILE A 14 16.53 3.14 -5.69
N PHE A 15 15.95 2.39 -6.61
CA PHE A 15 16.30 1.01 -6.91
C PHE A 15 17.35 1.01 -8.01
N TYR A 16 18.46 0.33 -7.78
CA TYR A 16 19.50 0.09 -8.79
C TYR A 16 19.15 -1.21 -9.51
N GLY A 17 18.54 -1.07 -10.66
CA GLY A 17 17.98 -2.16 -11.45
C GLY A 17 17.12 -1.63 -12.59
N ASP A 18 16.93 -2.51 -13.57
CA ASP A 18 16.07 -2.24 -14.73
C ASP A 18 14.65 -1.88 -14.30
N PHE A 19 14.05 -0.93 -15.03
CA PHE A 19 12.73 -0.40 -14.74
C PHE A 19 11.66 -1.46 -14.86
N ASP A 20 11.67 -2.26 -15.93
CA ASP A 20 10.61 -3.23 -16.21
C ASP A 20 10.65 -4.36 -15.18
N ARG A 21 11.86 -4.78 -14.77
CA ARG A 21 12.04 -5.69 -13.62
C ARG A 21 11.51 -5.09 -12.32
N THR A 22 11.85 -3.84 -12.02
CA THR A 22 11.45 -3.18 -10.76
C THR A 22 9.94 -2.97 -10.71
N ALA A 23 9.35 -2.50 -11.81
CA ALA A 23 7.93 -2.25 -11.97
C ALA A 23 7.12 -3.54 -11.83
N THR A 24 7.52 -4.60 -12.54
CA THR A 24 6.88 -5.92 -12.42
C THR A 24 6.99 -6.47 -11.00
N TYR A 25 8.17 -6.37 -10.38
CA TYR A 25 8.38 -6.87 -9.02
C TYR A 25 7.45 -6.16 -8.02
N LEU A 26 7.35 -4.82 -8.11
CA LEU A 26 6.63 -4.04 -7.11
C LEU A 26 5.12 -3.92 -7.38
N SER A 27 4.66 -4.31 -8.57
CA SER A 27 3.22 -4.36 -8.87
C SER A 27 2.56 -5.62 -8.30
N ASP A 28 3.36 -6.60 -7.88
CA ASP A 28 2.88 -7.78 -7.14
C ASP A 28 2.67 -7.43 -5.67
N GLN A 29 1.45 -6.97 -5.36
CA GLN A 29 1.05 -6.62 -3.99
C GLN A 29 1.16 -7.81 -3.01
N LYS A 30 0.95 -9.05 -3.47
CA LYS A 30 1.06 -10.24 -2.61
C LYS A 30 2.52 -10.44 -2.20
N LYS A 31 3.45 -10.22 -3.12
CA LYS A 31 4.88 -10.26 -2.84
C LYS A 31 5.31 -9.15 -1.89
N ILE A 32 4.94 -7.89 -2.17
CA ILE A 32 5.32 -6.76 -1.29
C ILE A 32 4.75 -6.93 0.11
N LEU A 33 3.45 -7.20 0.21
CA LEU A 33 2.78 -7.34 1.51
C LEU A 33 3.23 -8.59 2.25
N GLY A 34 3.75 -9.61 1.57
CA GLY A 34 4.39 -10.77 2.19
C GLY A 34 5.62 -10.43 3.04
N PHE A 35 6.24 -9.26 2.86
CA PHE A 35 7.30 -8.75 3.74
C PHE A 35 6.77 -7.92 4.92
N ASN A 36 5.47 -7.62 4.96
CA ASN A 36 4.87 -6.87 6.05
C ASN A 36 4.70 -7.79 7.28
N PRO A 37 5.23 -7.43 8.45
CA PRO A 37 5.16 -8.29 9.64
C PRO A 37 3.73 -8.54 10.15
N PHE A 38 2.76 -7.73 9.73
CA PHE A 38 1.37 -7.86 10.15
C PHE A 38 0.49 -8.52 9.08
N CYS A 39 0.90 -8.52 7.81
CA CYS A 39 0.12 -9.13 6.74
C CYS A 39 0.48 -10.61 6.62
N HIS A 40 -0.49 -11.50 6.83
CA HIS A 40 -0.26 -12.94 6.70
C HIS A 40 -0.82 -13.52 5.40
N SER A 41 -1.80 -12.86 4.76
CA SER A 41 -2.28 -13.27 3.44
C SER A 41 -2.87 -12.13 2.63
N VAL A 42 -2.71 -12.27 1.31
CA VAL A 42 -3.38 -11.47 0.28
C VAL A 42 -4.09 -12.45 -0.64
N GLU A 43 -5.40 -12.29 -0.78
CA GLU A 43 -6.27 -13.19 -1.51
C GLU A 43 -7.01 -12.45 -2.62
N HIS A 44 -7.25 -13.14 -3.73
CA HIS A 44 -8.16 -12.66 -4.77
C HIS A 44 -9.60 -12.81 -4.29
N THR A 45 -10.43 -11.85 -4.67
CA THR A 45 -11.88 -12.00 -4.57
C THR A 45 -12.46 -12.46 -5.91
N ASP A 46 -13.75 -12.74 -5.96
CA ASP A 46 -14.46 -13.05 -7.21
C ASP A 46 -14.62 -11.83 -8.13
N ILE A 47 -14.24 -10.63 -7.65
CA ILE A 47 -14.29 -9.38 -8.41
C ILE A 47 -12.90 -9.09 -8.96
N GLU A 48 -12.83 -8.80 -10.26
CA GLU A 48 -11.58 -8.49 -10.95
C GLU A 48 -10.84 -7.32 -10.27
N ASN A 49 -9.53 -7.47 -10.11
CA ASN A 49 -8.65 -6.49 -9.48
C ASN A 49 -9.00 -6.12 -8.03
N VAL A 50 -9.92 -6.83 -7.38
CA VAL A 50 -10.24 -6.64 -5.97
C VAL A 50 -9.62 -7.75 -5.14
N TYR A 51 -8.89 -7.33 -4.12
CA TYR A 51 -8.09 -8.16 -3.24
C TYR A 51 -8.55 -8.01 -1.79
N ARG A 52 -8.36 -9.08 -1.03
CA ARG A 52 -8.58 -9.13 0.41
C ARG A 52 -7.23 -9.23 1.11
N TRP A 53 -6.86 -8.18 1.83
CA TRP A 53 -5.66 -8.19 2.67
C TRP A 53 -6.02 -8.58 4.09
N HIS A 54 -5.31 -9.57 4.61
CA HIS A 54 -5.50 -10.03 5.98
C HIS A 54 -4.31 -9.65 6.84
N PHE A 55 -4.61 -8.90 7.89
CA PHE A 55 -3.65 -8.42 8.85
C PHE A 55 -3.97 -8.97 10.23
N ARG A 56 -2.96 -9.43 10.95
CA ARG A 56 -3.08 -9.85 12.35
C ARG A 56 -2.24 -8.94 13.24
N VAL A 57 -2.88 -8.39 14.25
CA VAL A 57 -2.25 -7.48 15.22
C VAL A 57 -2.63 -7.94 16.62
N THR A 58 -1.81 -7.62 17.62
CA THR A 58 -2.11 -7.91 19.03
C THR A 58 -2.51 -6.64 19.77
N ASP A 59 -3.49 -6.76 20.66
CA ASP A 59 -3.84 -5.69 21.59
C ASP A 59 -2.77 -5.54 22.72
N PRO A 60 -2.87 -4.53 23.60
CA PRO A 60 -1.92 -4.35 24.71
C PRO A 60 -1.87 -5.51 25.72
N GLN A 61 -2.84 -6.41 25.71
CA GLN A 61 -2.89 -7.63 26.55
C GLN A 61 -2.37 -8.86 25.80
N ASN A 62 -1.81 -8.69 24.59
CA ASN A 62 -1.36 -9.74 23.68
C ASN A 62 -2.47 -10.63 23.12
N ASN A 63 -3.73 -10.18 23.11
CA ASN A 63 -4.80 -10.87 22.40
C ASN A 63 -4.71 -10.53 20.90
N PRO A 64 -4.58 -11.53 20.01
CA PRO A 64 -4.59 -11.28 18.57
C PRO A 64 -5.99 -10.88 18.11
N PHE A 65 -6.06 -9.98 17.13
CA PHE A 65 -7.26 -9.63 16.39
C PHE A 65 -6.90 -9.46 14.91
N ASP A 66 -7.87 -9.74 14.05
CA ASP A 66 -7.69 -9.70 12.60
C ASP A 66 -8.34 -8.45 12.01
N VAL A 67 -7.63 -7.83 11.07
CA VAL A 67 -8.11 -6.68 10.31
C VAL A 67 -8.11 -7.05 8.84
N ILE A 68 -9.28 -6.94 8.21
CA ILE A 68 -9.45 -7.18 6.78
C ILE A 68 -9.60 -5.86 6.04
N PHE A 69 -8.88 -5.75 4.92
CA PHE A 69 -9.02 -4.67 3.96
C PHE A 69 -9.45 -5.23 2.61
N TYR A 70 -10.53 -4.68 2.05
CA TYR A 70 -10.89 -4.89 0.65
C TYR A 70 -10.34 -3.74 -0.18
N VAL A 71 -9.53 -4.09 -1.17
CA VAL A 71 -8.75 -3.14 -1.95
C VAL A 71 -8.86 -3.46 -3.43
N GLU A 72 -9.28 -2.48 -4.21
CA GLU A 72 -9.17 -2.48 -5.67
C GLU A 72 -7.78 -1.97 -6.07
N GLN A 73 -7.06 -2.73 -6.90
CA GLN A 73 -5.82 -2.31 -7.50
C GLN A 73 -6.07 -1.76 -8.91
N THR A 74 -5.50 -0.61 -9.23
CA THR A 74 -5.40 -0.13 -10.61
C THR A 74 -3.95 0.09 -11.00
N ASP A 75 -3.61 -0.27 -12.23
CA ASP A 75 -2.29 -0.14 -12.83
C ASP A 75 -2.36 0.85 -14.00
N GLU A 76 -1.49 1.84 -14.00
CA GLU A 76 -1.44 2.92 -14.99
C GLU A 76 0.00 3.01 -15.54
N LEU A 77 0.17 2.90 -16.86
CA LEU A 77 1.45 3.16 -17.52
C LEU A 77 1.57 4.66 -17.79
N LEU A 78 2.75 5.22 -17.52
CA LEU A 78 3.08 6.62 -17.79
C LEU A 78 3.95 6.67 -19.05
N VAL A 79 3.44 7.30 -20.10
CA VAL A 79 4.07 7.40 -21.42
C VAL A 79 4.37 8.86 -21.73
N GLU A 80 5.61 9.16 -22.11
CA GLU A 80 6.01 10.49 -22.59
C GLU A 80 6.36 10.41 -24.08
N LEU A 81 5.43 10.88 -24.91
CA LEU A 81 5.62 10.94 -26.36
C LEU A 81 6.55 12.09 -26.74
N PRO A 82 7.37 11.94 -27.78
CA PRO A 82 8.23 13.02 -28.27
C PRO A 82 7.37 14.13 -28.90
N ASP A 83 7.86 15.37 -28.84
CA ASP A 83 7.13 16.58 -29.30
C ASP A 83 6.65 16.52 -30.76
N ASN A 84 7.27 15.68 -31.59
CA ASN A 84 6.93 15.50 -32.99
C ASN A 84 5.84 14.44 -33.26
N MET A 85 5.32 13.80 -32.21
CA MET A 85 4.28 12.78 -32.29
C MET A 85 2.98 13.31 -31.68
N GLU A 86 2.07 13.78 -32.52
CA GLU A 86 0.73 14.16 -32.08
C GLU A 86 -0.10 12.91 -31.80
N CYS A 87 -0.54 12.74 -30.56
CA CYS A 87 -1.52 11.74 -30.16
C CYS A 87 -2.70 12.45 -29.51
N THR A 88 -3.82 12.50 -30.21
CA THR A 88 -5.07 13.10 -29.72
C THR A 88 -5.90 12.13 -28.88
N ASP A 89 -5.67 10.83 -29.01
CA ASP A 89 -6.37 9.78 -28.29
C ASP A 89 -5.40 8.63 -27.93
N PRO A 90 -5.14 8.40 -26.62
CA PRO A 90 -4.24 7.36 -26.12
C PRO A 90 -4.56 5.94 -26.60
N ASP A 91 -5.84 5.65 -26.91
CA ASP A 91 -6.27 4.31 -27.35
C ASP A 91 -5.73 3.95 -28.75
N ASN A 92 -5.20 4.93 -29.49
CA ASN A 92 -4.59 4.71 -30.81
C ASN A 92 -3.08 4.45 -30.76
N LEU A 93 -2.47 4.42 -29.57
CA LEU A 93 -1.05 4.11 -29.42
C LEU A 93 -0.82 2.62 -29.60
N THR A 94 0.14 2.24 -30.45
CA THR A 94 0.54 0.84 -30.60
C THR A 94 1.37 0.38 -29.41
N ASP A 95 1.33 -0.93 -29.11
CA ASP A 95 2.11 -1.52 -28.01
C ASP A 95 3.61 -1.22 -28.11
N GLU A 96 4.15 -1.17 -29.34
CA GLU A 96 5.55 -0.79 -29.59
C GLU A 96 5.85 0.64 -29.15
N VAL A 97 4.93 1.57 -29.41
CA VAL A 97 5.08 2.99 -29.01
C VAL A 97 4.94 3.11 -27.50
N ILE A 98 3.93 2.47 -26.91
CA ILE A 98 3.72 2.45 -25.45
C ILE A 98 4.98 1.92 -24.76
N SER A 99 5.48 0.75 -25.16
CA SER A 99 6.67 0.14 -24.57
C SER A 99 7.91 1.03 -24.72
N ARG A 100 8.11 1.64 -25.89
CA ARG A 100 9.27 2.49 -26.17
C ARG A 100 9.29 3.79 -25.36
N TYR A 101 8.13 4.38 -25.15
CA TYR A 101 7.99 5.70 -24.52
C TYR A 101 7.46 5.63 -23.08
N THR A 102 7.39 4.43 -22.49
CA THR A 102 7.04 4.26 -21.07
C THR A 102 8.17 4.82 -20.20
N VAL A 103 7.86 5.89 -19.47
CA VAL A 103 8.74 6.53 -18.49
C VAL A 103 8.44 6.11 -17.06
N GLY A 104 7.25 5.56 -16.80
CA GLY A 104 6.85 5.19 -15.46
C GLY A 104 5.64 4.26 -15.40
N ARG A 105 5.35 3.81 -14.19
CA ARG A 105 4.18 2.99 -13.86
C ARG A 105 3.67 3.39 -12.49
N LYS A 106 2.36 3.51 -12.38
CA LYS A 106 1.68 3.84 -11.14
C LYS A 106 0.71 2.72 -10.77
N VAL A 107 0.88 2.19 -9.57
CA VAL A 107 -0.06 1.26 -8.94
C VAL A 107 -0.85 2.04 -7.91
N ARG A 108 -2.17 1.93 -7.92
CA ARG A 108 -3.03 2.54 -6.91
C ARG A 108 -3.86 1.48 -6.23
N TRP A 109 -4.01 1.66 -4.93
CA TRP A 109 -4.87 0.84 -4.09
C TRP A 109 -5.97 1.73 -3.55
N LYS A 110 -7.22 1.34 -3.75
CA LYS A 110 -8.39 2.06 -3.25
C LYS A 110 -9.29 1.13 -2.46
N HIS A 111 -9.83 1.64 -1.35
CA HIS A 111 -10.81 0.88 -0.58
C HIS A 111 -12.01 0.51 -1.46
N TYR A 112 -12.29 -0.80 -1.51
CA TYR A 112 -13.46 -1.33 -2.17
C TYR A 112 -14.58 -1.59 -1.14
N PRO A 113 -15.74 -0.94 -1.26
CA PRO A 113 -16.84 -1.13 -0.31
C PRO A 113 -17.53 -2.48 -0.57
N MET A 114 -17.17 -3.52 0.19
CA MET A 114 -17.88 -4.80 0.11
C MET A 114 -19.25 -4.73 0.80
N PRO A 115 -20.33 -5.27 0.19
CA PRO A 115 -21.69 -5.20 0.72
C PRO A 115 -21.94 -6.08 1.95
N LYS A 116 -21.05 -7.04 2.25
CA LYS A 116 -21.11 -7.86 3.47
C LYS A 116 -19.97 -7.47 4.40
N GLN A 117 -20.29 -6.90 5.56
CA GLN A 117 -19.38 -6.95 6.69
C GLN A 117 -19.15 -8.43 7.00
N ALA A 118 -17.90 -8.87 6.93
CA ALA A 118 -17.52 -10.13 7.54
C ALA A 118 -17.67 -9.91 9.04
N ASP A 119 -18.75 -10.41 9.62
CA ASP A 119 -19.03 -10.30 11.05
C ASP A 119 -18.63 -11.64 11.66
N ASP A 120 -17.41 -11.71 12.19
CA ASP A 120 -16.92 -12.86 12.96
C ASP A 120 -16.50 -12.37 14.36
N PRO A 121 -17.43 -12.38 15.32
CA PRO A 121 -17.18 -11.92 16.68
C PRO A 121 -16.24 -12.85 17.47
N GLU A 122 -16.02 -14.10 17.04
CA GLU A 122 -15.11 -15.02 17.73
C GLU A 122 -13.64 -14.71 17.43
N ASN A 123 -13.34 -14.16 16.24
CA ASN A 123 -11.99 -13.81 15.81
C ASN A 123 -11.64 -12.31 15.92
N TYR A 124 -12.52 -11.51 16.54
CA TYR A 124 -12.39 -10.05 16.63
C TYR A 124 -12.05 -9.41 15.27
N LEU A 125 -12.89 -9.70 14.27
CA LEU A 125 -12.66 -9.24 12.91
C LEU A 125 -13.04 -7.75 12.74
N PHE A 126 -12.07 -6.92 12.37
CA PHE A 126 -12.31 -5.53 12.01
C PHE A 126 -12.19 -5.33 10.50
N VAL A 127 -13.17 -4.66 9.89
CA VAL A 127 -13.05 -4.21 8.50
C VAL A 127 -12.50 -2.79 8.50
N GLY A 128 -11.30 -2.63 7.97
CA GLY A 128 -10.66 -1.34 7.78
C GLY A 128 -10.78 -0.83 6.35
N LYS A 129 -10.32 0.40 6.12
CA LYS A 129 -10.16 0.98 4.79
C LYS A 129 -8.68 1.19 4.53
N ALA A 130 -8.21 0.74 3.37
CA ALA A 130 -6.86 0.98 2.92
C ALA A 130 -6.89 1.76 1.59
N SER A 131 -5.95 2.68 1.45
CA SER A 131 -5.71 3.42 0.21
C SER A 131 -4.24 3.74 0.10
N GLY A 132 -3.66 3.63 -1.08
CA GLY A 132 -2.26 3.91 -1.27
C GLY A 132 -1.88 4.02 -2.74
N MET A 133 -0.61 4.34 -2.97
CA MET A 133 -0.02 4.32 -4.29
C MET A 133 1.44 3.93 -4.24
N LEU A 134 1.89 3.38 -5.36
CA LEU A 134 3.26 3.17 -5.70
C LEU A 134 3.49 3.86 -7.05
N ASP A 135 4.37 4.84 -7.10
CA ASP A 135 4.71 5.57 -8.31
C ASP A 135 6.18 5.32 -8.66
N MET A 136 6.42 4.76 -9.85
CA MET A 136 7.71 4.27 -10.28
C MET A 136 8.12 4.99 -11.56
N HIS A 137 9.28 5.62 -11.54
CA HIS A 137 9.82 6.38 -12.67
C HIS A 137 11.19 5.86 -13.06
N ARG A 138 11.38 5.65 -14.37
CA ARG A 138 12.69 5.37 -14.95
C ARG A 138 13.63 6.55 -14.65
N GLN A 139 14.88 6.25 -14.35
CA GLN A 139 15.94 7.20 -14.12
C GLN A 139 17.19 6.80 -14.91
N GLU A 140 18.07 7.77 -15.17
CA GLU A 140 19.33 7.50 -15.85
C GLU A 140 20.22 6.51 -15.08
N GLY A 141 20.99 5.72 -15.84
CA GLY A 141 21.97 4.80 -15.27
C GLY A 141 21.36 3.54 -14.65
N ASN A 142 20.31 2.99 -15.27
CA ASN A 142 19.63 1.76 -14.87
C ASN A 142 19.09 1.83 -13.43
N LYS A 143 18.36 2.91 -13.15
CA LYS A 143 17.76 3.19 -11.85
C LYS A 143 16.26 3.39 -12.01
N THR A 144 15.54 3.09 -10.93
CA THR A 144 14.12 3.35 -10.82
C THR A 144 13.86 4.13 -9.55
N ARG A 145 13.25 5.31 -9.68
CA ARG A 145 12.75 6.07 -8.53
C ARG A 145 11.39 5.51 -8.15
N VAL A 146 11.21 5.21 -6.87
CA VAL A 146 9.97 4.66 -6.33
C VAL A 146 9.47 5.55 -5.21
N HIS A 147 8.26 6.06 -5.37
CA HIS A 147 7.50 6.73 -4.32
C HIS A 147 6.41 5.78 -3.83
N PHE A 148 6.28 5.62 -2.51
CA PHE A 148 5.23 4.83 -1.89
C PHE A 148 4.48 5.66 -0.88
N GLU A 149 3.16 5.51 -0.88
CA GLU A 149 2.29 6.04 0.16
C GLU A 149 1.19 5.02 0.47
N LEU A 150 0.93 4.79 1.75
CA LEU A 150 -0.15 3.96 2.23
C LEU A 150 -0.83 4.64 3.42
N LYS A 151 -2.15 4.73 3.35
CA LYS A 151 -3.04 5.19 4.39
C LYS A 151 -4.00 4.07 4.77
N ILE A 152 -4.13 3.84 6.06
CA ILE A 152 -5.07 2.88 6.64
C ILE A 152 -5.96 3.60 7.64
N ASP A 153 -7.27 3.35 7.55
CA ASP A 153 -8.28 3.81 8.51
C ASP A 153 -8.94 2.58 9.15
N VAL A 154 -8.90 2.49 10.49
CA VAL A 154 -9.53 1.42 11.28
C VAL A 154 -10.43 2.03 12.33
N ARG A 155 -11.55 1.36 12.64
CA ARG A 155 -12.43 1.71 13.75
C ARG A 155 -12.34 0.65 14.84
N PHE A 156 -12.09 1.07 16.07
CA PHE A 156 -12.02 0.16 17.22
C PHE A 156 -12.62 0.76 18.49
N LEU A 157 -12.82 -0.09 19.49
CA LEU A 157 -13.30 0.32 20.81
C LEU A 157 -12.12 0.63 21.75
N LEU A 158 -12.08 1.85 22.27
CA LEU A 158 -11.06 2.24 23.24
C LEU A 158 -11.26 1.59 24.60
N TYR A 159 -10.14 1.11 25.15
CA TYR A 159 -10.05 0.65 26.53
C TYR A 159 -10.55 1.71 27.53
N PRO A 160 -11.30 1.32 28.58
CA PRO A 160 -11.89 2.26 29.53
C PRO A 160 -10.92 3.25 30.17
N ALA A 161 -9.67 2.84 30.40
CA ALA A 161 -8.62 3.69 30.99
C ALA A 161 -8.34 4.97 30.17
N PHE A 162 -8.50 4.93 28.85
CA PHE A 162 -8.28 6.09 27.96
C PHE A 162 -9.46 7.07 27.93
N ARG A 163 -10.56 6.80 28.66
CA ARG A 163 -11.73 7.69 28.72
C ARG A 163 -11.49 8.95 29.55
N ILE A 164 -10.44 8.96 30.38
CA ILE A 164 -10.09 10.09 31.26
C ILE A 164 -9.34 11.19 30.48
N ILE A 165 -8.70 10.82 29.35
CA ILE A 165 -7.95 11.75 28.50
C ILE A 165 -8.91 12.41 27.48
N PRO A 166 -8.80 13.73 27.23
CA PRO A 166 -9.61 14.41 26.22
C PRO A 166 -9.54 13.73 24.85
N LYS A 167 -10.70 13.48 24.24
CA LYS A 167 -10.86 12.73 22.98
C LYS A 167 -9.92 13.20 21.86
N LYS A 168 -9.68 14.52 21.74
CA LYS A 168 -8.77 15.09 20.73
C LYS A 168 -7.33 14.62 20.93
N ILE A 169 -6.85 14.61 22.18
CA ILE A 169 -5.49 14.17 22.53
C ILE A 169 -5.35 12.68 22.27
N THR A 170 -6.30 11.88 22.74
CA THR A 170 -6.33 10.42 22.53
C THR A 170 -6.27 10.07 21.05
N ARG A 171 -7.08 10.74 20.20
CA ARG A 171 -7.07 10.53 18.75
C ARG A 171 -5.71 10.87 18.14
N SER A 172 -5.11 12.00 18.49
CA SER A 172 -3.79 12.39 17.97
C SER A 172 -2.70 11.37 18.35
N MET A 173 -2.69 10.90 19.59
CA MET A 173 -1.74 9.88 20.05
C MET A 173 -1.90 8.56 19.27
N ILE A 174 -3.14 8.11 19.08
CA ILE A 174 -3.44 6.89 18.34
C ILE A 174 -2.98 7.00 16.90
N ASN A 175 -3.34 8.08 16.21
CA ASN A 175 -2.95 8.32 14.81
C ASN A 175 -1.42 8.37 14.65
N ALA A 176 -0.73 9.03 15.58
CA ALA A 176 0.73 9.05 15.59
C ALA A 176 1.33 7.65 15.80
N GLY A 177 0.79 6.88 16.76
CA GLY A 177 1.23 5.52 17.05
C GLY A 177 1.07 4.58 15.85
N MET A 178 -0.10 4.57 15.21
CA MET A 178 -0.30 3.76 14.00
C MET A 178 0.60 4.21 12.85
N SER A 179 0.75 5.52 12.63
CA SER A 179 1.64 6.01 11.57
C SER A 179 3.10 5.58 11.82
N MET A 180 3.55 5.59 13.08
CA MET A 180 4.88 5.08 13.45
C MET A 180 5.02 3.56 13.20
N ILE A 181 4.02 2.77 13.57
CA ILE A 181 4.00 1.31 13.33
C ILE A 181 4.00 1.02 11.82
N MET A 182 3.16 1.72 11.06
CA MET A 182 3.09 1.58 9.61
C MET A 182 4.41 1.99 8.95
N GLN A 183 4.99 3.13 9.33
CA GLN A 183 6.28 3.56 8.79
C GLN A 183 7.39 2.55 9.09
N THR A 184 7.42 2.01 10.31
CA THR A 184 8.40 0.96 10.70
C THR A 184 8.23 -0.30 9.84
N SER A 185 6.98 -0.68 9.57
CA SER A 185 6.66 -1.84 8.73
C SER A 185 7.06 -1.60 7.28
N THR A 186 6.75 -0.43 6.73
CA THR A 186 7.17 0.00 5.39
C THR A 186 8.69 -0.03 5.26
N ASN A 187 9.43 0.51 6.23
CA ASN A 187 10.88 0.45 6.22
C ASN A 187 11.41 -1.00 6.24
N ARG A 188 10.77 -1.91 6.99
CA ARG A 188 11.10 -3.33 7.01
C ARG A 188 10.82 -4.01 5.66
N ILE A 189 9.69 -3.70 5.03
CA ILE A 189 9.33 -4.21 3.70
C ILE A 189 10.42 -3.82 2.69
N PHE A 190 10.72 -2.53 2.56
CA PHE A 190 11.73 -2.08 1.60
C PHE A 190 13.15 -2.54 1.96
N SER A 191 13.46 -2.73 3.25
CA SER A 191 14.70 -3.37 3.68
C SER A 191 14.77 -4.86 3.39
N ALA A 192 13.65 -5.56 3.30
CA ALA A 192 13.61 -6.97 2.89
C ALA A 192 13.74 -7.08 1.37
N ILE A 193 13.01 -6.24 0.63
CA ILE A 193 13.08 -6.13 -0.83
C ILE A 193 14.50 -5.81 -1.29
N SER A 194 15.27 -5.02 -0.53
CA SER A 194 16.66 -4.68 -0.90
C SER A 194 17.57 -5.88 -1.09
N LYS A 195 17.23 -7.06 -0.54
CA LYS A 195 17.97 -8.31 -0.77
C LYS A 195 17.80 -8.87 -2.18
N ASP A 196 16.72 -8.50 -2.86
CA ASP A 196 16.41 -8.94 -4.23
C ASP A 196 16.96 -7.98 -5.30
N PHE A 197 17.57 -6.86 -4.88
CA PHE A 197 18.14 -5.84 -5.75
C PHE A 197 19.62 -5.62 -5.44
N VAL A 198 20.37 -5.11 -6.43
CA VAL A 198 21.81 -4.84 -6.25
C VAL A 198 22.02 -3.78 -5.16
N LYS A 199 21.17 -2.75 -5.16
CA LYS A 199 21.20 -1.66 -4.19
C LYS A 199 19.85 -0.95 -4.16
N ILE A 200 19.42 -0.56 -2.97
CA ILE A 200 18.32 0.38 -2.77
C ILE A 200 18.81 1.50 -1.87
N VAL A 201 18.49 2.75 -2.21
CA VAL A 201 18.80 3.94 -1.40
C VAL A 201 17.50 4.61 -0.99
N HIS A 202 17.26 4.77 0.30
CA HIS A 202 16.18 5.62 0.80
C HIS A 202 16.58 7.09 0.62
N LEU A 203 15.67 7.90 0.05
CA LEU A 203 15.84 9.34 -0.18
C LEU A 203 15.34 10.19 0.99
#